data_AF-A0A962TVV7-F1
#
_entry.id   AF-A0A962TVV7-F1
#
_cell.length_a   1.000
_cell.length_b   1.000
_cell.length_c   1.000
_cell.angle_alpha   90.00
_cell.angle_beta   90.00
_cell.angle_gamma   90.00
#
_symmetry.space_group_name_H-M   'P 1'
#
loop_
_entity.id
_entity.type
_entity.pdbx_description
1 polymer ?
#
loop_
_entity_poly.entity_id
_entity_poly.type
_entity_poly.pdbx_seq_one_letter_code
_entity_poly.pdbx_strand_id
1 'polypeptide(L)'
;MKNKIRVLSAAVMAAAIGIGGAGYAFAESNVIGSVKSDVRVNRANQNQSGLLNKQEATIGGVSDSNVIGSVDSKTRVNSINQNQSGLLNKQEANVGSVKDSNVIGSVKSDTSVNRLNQNQSGLLNKQEANVGSVKGSNVIGSVNTNTRVNSLNQNQSGLLNKQEANIGSVKDSNVIGSVNTTTRVNSVNQNQSGLLNKQKMSIGSVD
;
A
#
# COMPACT_ATOMS: atom_id res chain seq x y z
N MET A 1 -10.65 5.83 19.06
CA MET A 1 -9.31 6.46 19.01
C MET A 1 -8.64 6.10 17.67
N LYS A 2 -7.99 7.05 16.99
CA LYS A 2 -7.29 6.81 15.72
C LYS A 2 -5.80 6.57 16.03
N ASN A 3 -5.26 5.37 15.78
CA ASN A 3 -3.83 5.11 15.94
C ASN A 3 -3.22 4.78 14.57
N LYS A 4 -2.54 5.77 13.97
CA LYS A 4 -1.97 5.69 12.63
C LYS A 4 -0.44 5.66 12.76
N ILE A 5 0.21 4.53 12.49
CA ILE A 5 1.68 4.51 12.34
C ILE A 5 1.98 4.80 10.88
N ARG A 6 2.40 6.03 10.67
CA ARG A 6 2.85 6.58 9.39
C ARG A 6 4.38 6.59 9.45
N VAL A 7 5.04 5.57 8.91
CA VAL A 7 6.49 5.67 8.65
C VAL A 7 6.65 6.44 7.35
N LEU A 8 6.46 7.76 7.44
CA LEU A 8 6.82 8.67 6.37
C LEU A 8 8.29 9.05 6.55
N SER A 9 9.13 8.62 5.62
CA SER A 9 10.27 9.44 5.26
C SER A 9 9.77 10.34 4.12
N ALA A 10 9.56 11.62 4.43
CA ALA A 10 9.22 12.67 3.50
C ALA A 10 9.91 13.99 3.91
N ALA A 11 11.17 14.22 3.51
CA ALA A 11 11.76 15.56 3.59
C ALA A 11 11.30 16.40 2.39
N VAL A 12 10.46 17.40 2.59
CA VAL A 12 10.02 18.31 1.53
C VAL A 12 11.20 19.15 1.02
N MET A 13 11.40 19.20 -0.30
CA MET A 13 11.97 20.38 -0.95
C MET A 13 10.91 20.91 -1.92
N ALA A 14 10.02 21.76 -1.39
CA ALA A 14 9.24 22.65 -2.23
C ALA A 14 10.24 23.66 -2.79
N ALA A 15 10.54 23.57 -4.08
CA ALA A 15 11.19 24.68 -4.76
C ALA A 15 10.19 25.85 -4.82
N ALA A 16 10.19 26.68 -3.78
CA ALA A 16 10.36 28.09 -4.04
C ALA A 16 11.74 28.21 -4.72
N ILE A 17 11.73 28.35 -6.05
CA ILE A 17 12.84 28.74 -6.94
C ILE A 17 14.25 28.52 -6.33
N GLY A 18 14.92 27.39 -6.64
CA GLY A 18 16.36 27.26 -6.39
C GLY A 18 16.86 25.88 -5.92
N ILE A 19 17.72 25.28 -6.74
CA ILE A 19 18.89 24.45 -6.42
C ILE A 19 18.68 23.28 -5.42
N GLY A 20 18.68 22.05 -5.98
CA GLY A 20 19.33 20.85 -5.43
C GLY A 20 18.93 20.33 -4.03
N GLY A 21 18.09 19.29 -4.00
CA GLY A 21 17.92 18.46 -2.80
C GLY A 21 16.77 17.45 -2.94
N ALA A 22 16.99 16.21 -2.48
CA ALA A 22 16.05 15.10 -2.60
C ALA A 22 14.78 15.35 -1.76
N GLY A 23 13.64 15.57 -2.43
CA GLY A 23 12.34 15.88 -1.85
C GLY A 23 11.42 14.66 -1.71
N TYR A 24 10.62 14.63 -0.65
CA TYR A 24 9.73 13.53 -0.32
C TYR A 24 8.35 14.00 0.24
N ALA A 25 7.30 13.22 -0.03
CA ALA A 25 5.90 13.68 -0.06
C ALA A 25 5.01 13.10 1.07
N PHE A 26 4.12 13.94 1.60
CA PHE A 26 3.07 13.55 2.54
C PHE A 26 1.77 13.21 1.81
N ALA A 27 0.87 12.45 2.43
CA ALA A 27 -0.49 12.31 1.92
C ALA A 27 -1.19 13.68 1.84
N GLU A 28 -2.04 13.89 0.83
CA GLU A 28 -2.71 15.17 0.52
C GLU A 28 -1.76 16.27 0.03
N SER A 29 -0.65 15.90 -0.64
CA SER A 29 0.29 16.88 -1.19
C SER A 29 0.04 17.17 -2.66
N ASN A 30 0.30 18.41 -3.07
CA ASN A 30 0.53 18.78 -4.47
C ASN A 30 2.04 18.94 -4.68
N VAL A 31 2.63 18.13 -5.55
CA VAL A 31 4.08 18.15 -5.83
C VAL A 31 4.30 18.46 -7.31
N ILE A 32 5.17 19.43 -7.61
CA ILE A 32 5.72 19.66 -8.94
C ILE A 32 7.20 19.28 -8.87
N GLY A 33 7.61 18.26 -9.61
CA GLY A 33 8.93 17.63 -9.53
C GLY A 33 8.87 16.14 -9.17
N SER A 34 10.01 15.55 -8.80
CA SER A 34 10.08 14.13 -8.47
C SER A 34 9.86 13.85 -6.99
N VAL A 35 9.07 12.81 -6.68
CA VAL A 35 8.95 12.20 -5.35
C VAL A 35 9.83 10.96 -5.31
N LYS A 36 10.82 10.92 -4.41
CA LYS A 36 11.67 9.74 -4.22
C LYS A 36 11.53 9.20 -2.80
N SER A 37 11.34 7.90 -2.67
CA SER A 37 11.23 7.20 -1.39
C SER A 37 12.19 6.02 -1.37
N ASP A 38 13.07 5.94 -0.38
CA ASP A 38 13.86 4.73 -0.08
C ASP A 38 13.64 4.35 1.39
N VAL A 39 12.76 3.38 1.60
CA VAL A 39 12.33 2.97 2.94
C VAL A 39 12.74 1.54 3.22
N ARG A 40 13.43 1.35 4.34
CA ARG A 40 13.76 0.04 4.90
C ARG A 40 13.09 -0.10 6.26
N VAL A 41 12.24 -1.10 6.41
CA VAL A 41 11.58 -1.42 7.69
C VAL A 41 11.96 -2.83 8.09
N ASN A 42 12.63 -2.98 9.23
CA ASN A 42 12.92 -4.30 9.77
C ASN A 42 11.63 -4.96 10.32
N ARG A 43 10.87 -4.22 11.13
CA ARG A 43 9.63 -4.72 11.71
C ARG A 43 8.64 -3.58 11.91
N ALA A 44 7.40 -3.76 11.44
CA ALA A 44 6.25 -2.96 11.81
C ALA A 44 5.22 -3.87 12.48
N ASN A 45 4.84 -3.58 13.72
CA ASN A 45 3.88 -4.36 14.47
C ASN A 45 2.75 -3.46 14.97
N GLN A 46 1.49 -3.85 14.74
CA GLN A 46 0.31 -3.14 15.22
C GLN A 46 -0.69 -4.14 15.82
N ASN A 47 -1.01 -3.98 17.10
CA ASN A 47 -1.98 -4.81 17.81
C ASN A 47 -3.05 -3.92 18.43
N GLN A 48 -4.33 -4.19 18.16
CA GLN A 48 -5.45 -3.44 18.73
C GLN A 48 -6.65 -4.35 18.94
N SER A 49 -7.50 -4.03 19.90
CA SER A 49 -8.75 -4.74 20.20
C SER A 49 -9.87 -3.76 20.50
N GLY A 50 -11.12 -4.12 20.19
CA GLY A 50 -12.30 -3.29 20.49
C GLY A 50 -13.14 -2.94 19.24
N LEU A 51 -13.96 -1.89 19.37
CA LEU A 51 -14.92 -1.45 18.36
C LEU A 51 -14.36 -0.25 17.56
N LEU A 52 -14.55 -0.24 16.24
CA LEU A 52 -14.20 0.88 15.34
C LEU A 52 -12.70 1.23 15.32
N ASN A 53 -11.84 0.22 15.45
CA ASN A 53 -10.40 0.39 15.34
C ASN A 53 -9.96 0.46 13.88
N LYS A 54 -9.04 1.40 13.60
CA LYS A 54 -8.46 1.60 12.29
C LYS A 54 -6.93 1.53 12.39
N GLN A 55 -6.36 0.47 11.84
CA GLN A 55 -4.91 0.26 11.69
C GLN A 55 -4.52 0.49 10.24
N GLU A 56 -3.75 1.55 9.99
CA GLU A 56 -3.15 1.81 8.69
C GLU A 56 -1.63 1.80 8.84
N ALA A 57 -0.96 1.02 8.00
CA ALA A 57 0.49 1.04 7.82
C ALA A 57 0.79 1.47 6.39
N THR A 58 1.25 2.70 6.20
CA THR A 58 1.73 3.19 4.90
C THR A 58 3.25 3.29 4.99
N ILE A 59 3.96 2.59 4.12
CA ILE A 59 5.42 2.46 4.15
C ILE A 59 5.97 2.72 2.76
N GLY A 60 6.69 3.82 2.58
CA GLY A 60 7.53 4.07 1.40
C GLY A 60 6.81 4.21 0.06
N GLY A 61 5.51 4.52 0.06
CA GLY A 61 4.70 4.79 -1.13
C GLY A 61 4.05 6.19 -1.11
N VAL A 62 3.25 6.49 -2.14
CA VAL A 62 2.47 7.73 -2.25
C VAL A 62 1.00 7.42 -2.03
N SER A 63 0.30 8.24 -1.27
CA SER A 63 -1.14 8.07 -0.98
C SER A 63 -1.82 9.42 -1.07
N ASP A 64 -3.04 9.46 -1.60
CA ASP A 64 -3.92 10.63 -1.54
C ASP A 64 -3.24 11.93 -2.06
N SER A 65 -2.44 11.88 -3.12
CA SER A 65 -1.60 13.02 -3.55
C SER A 65 -1.73 13.35 -5.04
N ASN A 66 -1.40 14.59 -5.41
CA ASN A 66 -1.23 15.02 -6.80
C ASN A 66 0.26 15.25 -7.08
N VAL A 67 0.81 14.61 -8.12
CA VAL A 67 2.23 14.74 -8.50
C VAL A 67 2.31 15.10 -9.98
N ILE A 68 2.99 16.19 -10.31
CA ILE A 68 3.39 16.54 -11.67
C ILE A 68 4.90 16.33 -11.76
N GLY A 69 5.30 15.17 -12.26
CA GLY A 69 6.67 14.68 -12.30
C GLY A 69 6.73 13.18 -11.99
N SER A 70 7.91 12.69 -11.60
CA SER A 70 8.15 11.25 -11.40
C SER A 70 7.97 10.81 -9.95
N VAL A 71 7.38 9.64 -9.72
CA VAL A 71 7.38 8.95 -8.43
C VAL A 71 8.32 7.75 -8.52
N ASP A 72 9.35 7.67 -7.67
CA ASP A 72 10.26 6.53 -7.55
C ASP A 72 10.28 6.02 -6.10
N SER A 73 9.63 4.88 -5.86
CA SER A 73 9.48 4.27 -4.54
C SER A 73 10.27 2.98 -4.45
N LYS A 74 11.26 2.93 -3.57
CA LYS A 74 12.04 1.74 -3.22
C LYS A 74 11.71 1.36 -1.80
N THR A 75 11.04 0.24 -1.61
CA THR A 75 10.60 -0.18 -0.28
C THR A 75 11.04 -1.61 0.01
N ARG A 76 11.74 -1.80 1.12
CA ARG A 76 12.11 -3.12 1.63
C ARG A 76 11.58 -3.30 3.03
N VAL A 77 10.72 -4.28 3.22
CA VAL A 77 10.17 -4.61 4.53
C VAL A 77 10.46 -6.05 4.88
N ASN A 78 11.11 -6.27 6.02
CA ASN A 78 11.36 -7.63 6.50
C ASN A 78 10.10 -8.23 7.13
N SER A 79 9.39 -7.50 7.99
CA SER A 79 8.13 -8.01 8.55
C SER A 79 7.12 -6.92 8.86
N ILE A 80 5.87 -7.17 8.47
CA ILE A 80 4.67 -6.44 8.93
C ILE A 80 3.78 -7.45 9.64
N ASN A 81 3.33 -7.12 10.84
CA ASN A 81 2.36 -7.88 11.59
C ASN A 81 1.25 -6.95 12.08
N GLN A 82 0.01 -7.19 11.68
CA GLN A 82 -1.14 -6.43 12.13
C GLN A 82 -2.17 -7.41 12.70
N ASN A 83 -2.50 -7.29 13.99
CA ASN A 83 -3.51 -8.11 14.63
C ASN A 83 -4.63 -7.23 15.19
N GLN A 84 -5.87 -7.59 14.87
CA GLN A 84 -7.07 -6.94 15.38
C GLN A 84 -8.16 -7.92 15.80
N SER A 85 -8.97 -7.53 16.77
CA SER A 85 -10.20 -8.26 17.13
C SER A 85 -11.30 -7.28 17.50
N GLY A 86 -12.55 -7.64 17.17
CA GLY A 86 -13.76 -6.88 17.50
C GLY A 86 -14.65 -6.56 16.30
N LEU A 87 -15.48 -5.53 16.43
CA LEU A 87 -16.52 -5.16 15.46
C LEU A 87 -16.11 -3.91 14.67
N LEU A 88 -16.40 -3.89 13.36
CA LEU A 88 -16.19 -2.74 12.47
C LEU A 88 -14.74 -2.23 12.42
N ASN A 89 -13.77 -3.16 12.46
CA ASN A 89 -12.36 -2.81 12.43
C ASN A 89 -11.80 -2.81 11.00
N LYS A 90 -10.85 -1.92 10.71
CA LYS A 90 -10.15 -1.83 9.42
C LYS A 90 -8.64 -2.00 9.63
N GLN A 91 -8.05 -2.98 8.95
CA GLN A 91 -6.60 -3.15 8.80
C GLN A 91 -6.20 -2.88 7.35
N GLU A 92 -5.25 -1.97 7.18
CA GLU A 92 -4.69 -1.67 5.87
C GLU A 92 -3.17 -1.61 5.93
N ALA A 93 -2.52 -2.30 5.01
CA ALA A 93 -1.09 -2.21 4.76
C ALA A 93 -0.88 -1.74 3.33
N ASN A 94 -0.26 -0.57 3.16
CA ASN A 94 0.15 -0.03 1.89
C ASN A 94 1.69 0.10 1.87
N VAL A 95 2.38 -0.73 1.09
CA VAL A 95 3.84 -0.84 1.11
C VAL A 95 4.40 -0.56 -0.27
N GLY A 96 5.13 0.53 -0.43
CA GLY A 96 5.76 0.93 -1.68
C GLY A 96 4.78 1.20 -2.83
N SER A 97 3.48 1.31 -2.57
CA SER A 97 2.46 1.49 -3.61
C SER A 97 2.11 2.96 -3.80
N VAL A 98 1.57 3.29 -4.97
CA VAL A 98 0.82 4.53 -5.20
C VAL A 98 -0.66 4.23 -4.99
N LYS A 99 -1.34 5.00 -4.15
CA LYS A 99 -2.74 4.79 -3.82
C LYS A 99 -3.53 6.10 -3.89
N ASP A 100 -4.74 6.05 -4.45
CA ASP A 100 -5.71 7.14 -4.43
C ASP A 100 -5.09 8.49 -4.85
N SER A 101 -4.22 8.48 -5.88
CA SER A 101 -3.38 9.63 -6.26
C SER A 101 -3.52 9.97 -7.75
N ASN A 102 -3.24 11.22 -8.10
CA ASN A 102 -3.10 11.65 -9.49
C ASN A 102 -1.62 11.91 -9.80
N VAL A 103 -1.09 11.27 -10.85
CA VAL A 103 0.29 11.45 -11.27
C VAL A 103 0.34 11.82 -12.75
N ILE A 104 0.94 12.95 -13.07
CA ILE A 104 1.30 13.33 -14.44
C ILE A 104 2.82 13.16 -14.55
N GLY A 105 3.24 12.04 -15.12
CA GLY A 105 4.64 11.61 -15.20
C GLY A 105 4.76 10.10 -14.97
N SER A 106 5.98 9.65 -14.64
CA SER A 106 6.26 8.22 -14.46
C SER A 106 6.09 7.77 -13.01
N VAL A 107 5.53 6.57 -12.82
CA VAL A 107 5.49 5.88 -11.53
C VAL A 107 6.41 4.67 -11.61
N LYS A 108 7.39 4.60 -10.71
CA LYS A 108 8.26 3.45 -10.50
C LYS A 108 8.13 2.98 -9.05
N SER A 109 7.83 1.70 -8.87
CA SER A 109 7.83 1.06 -7.56
C SER A 109 8.69 -0.20 -7.58
N ASP A 110 9.75 -0.23 -6.77
CA ASP A 110 10.56 -1.40 -6.49
C ASP A 110 10.29 -1.83 -5.03
N THR A 111 9.43 -2.82 -4.85
CA THR A 111 8.97 -3.24 -3.52
C THR A 111 9.37 -4.68 -3.21
N SER A 112 9.95 -4.90 -2.03
CA SER A 112 10.22 -6.23 -1.50
C SER A 112 9.69 -6.38 -0.08
N VAL A 113 8.84 -7.38 0.13
CA VAL A 113 8.30 -7.73 1.44
C VAL A 113 8.62 -9.19 1.74
N ASN A 114 9.35 -9.44 2.83
CA ASN A 114 9.64 -10.81 3.24
C ASN A 114 8.41 -11.46 3.92
N ARG A 115 7.77 -10.77 4.87
CA ARG A 115 6.55 -11.29 5.50
C ARG A 115 5.53 -10.18 5.78
N LEU A 116 4.29 -10.38 5.32
CA LEU A 116 3.15 -9.55 5.68
C LEU A 116 2.07 -10.44 6.29
N ASN A 117 1.80 -10.26 7.58
CA ASN A 117 0.78 -10.98 8.31
C ASN A 117 -0.31 -10.01 8.79
N GLN A 118 -1.56 -10.29 8.43
CA GLN A 118 -2.74 -9.55 8.88
C GLN A 118 -3.76 -10.53 9.46
N ASN A 119 -4.00 -10.48 10.76
CA ASN A 119 -5.00 -11.34 11.40
C ASN A 119 -6.13 -10.49 11.99
N GLN A 120 -7.36 -10.88 11.71
CA GLN A 120 -8.53 -10.19 12.22
C GLN A 120 -9.66 -11.16 12.58
N SER A 121 -10.37 -10.88 13.66
CA SER A 121 -11.56 -11.64 14.06
C SER A 121 -12.72 -10.72 14.44
N GLY A 122 -13.95 -11.15 14.14
CA GLY A 122 -15.20 -10.48 14.51
C GLY A 122 -16.11 -10.18 13.31
N LEU A 123 -16.95 -9.16 13.43
CA LEU A 123 -18.03 -8.85 12.47
C LEU A 123 -17.71 -7.56 11.70
N LEU A 124 -18.05 -7.52 10.40
CA LEU A 124 -17.93 -6.34 9.52
C LEU A 124 -16.52 -5.75 9.45
N ASN A 125 -15.54 -6.64 9.38
CA ASN A 125 -14.12 -6.30 9.40
C ASN A 125 -13.53 -6.20 7.99
N LYS A 126 -12.65 -5.21 7.75
CA LYS A 126 -11.95 -5.04 6.47
C LYS A 126 -10.43 -5.22 6.62
N GLN A 127 -9.85 -6.16 5.89
CA GLN A 127 -8.41 -6.31 5.69
C GLN A 127 -8.03 -5.96 4.26
N GLU A 128 -7.00 -5.14 4.10
CA GLU A 128 -6.47 -4.76 2.80
C GLU A 128 -4.94 -4.74 2.84
N ALA A 129 -4.31 -5.38 1.86
CA ALA A 129 -2.88 -5.30 1.62
C ALA A 129 -2.64 -4.82 0.18
N ASN A 130 -1.88 -3.73 0.04
CA ASN A 130 -1.46 -3.18 -1.24
C ASN A 130 0.08 -3.11 -1.23
N VAL A 131 0.75 -3.93 -2.03
CA VAL A 131 2.21 -4.07 -2.00
C VAL A 131 2.79 -3.83 -3.38
N GLY A 132 3.56 -2.75 -3.52
CA GLY A 132 4.24 -2.37 -4.76
C GLY A 132 3.31 -2.17 -5.94
N SER A 133 2.10 -1.71 -5.68
CA SER A 133 1.01 -1.62 -6.66
C SER A 133 0.68 -0.17 -7.02
N VAL A 134 -0.24 0.01 -7.97
CA VAL A 134 -0.96 1.28 -8.17
C VAL A 134 -2.44 0.99 -7.96
N LYS A 135 -3.10 1.69 -7.03
CA LYS A 135 -4.53 1.46 -6.72
C LYS A 135 -5.31 2.77 -6.69
N GLY A 136 -6.53 2.79 -7.25
CA GLY A 136 -7.42 3.96 -7.12
C GLY A 136 -6.86 5.24 -7.73
N SER A 137 -5.89 5.14 -8.64
CA SER A 137 -5.06 6.29 -9.06
C SER A 137 -5.27 6.62 -10.54
N ASN A 138 -5.06 7.89 -10.90
CA ASN A 138 -4.99 8.30 -12.30
C ASN A 138 -3.54 8.62 -12.65
N VAL A 139 -3.00 7.98 -13.69
CA VAL A 139 -1.63 8.20 -14.15
C VAL A 139 -1.63 8.59 -15.61
N ILE A 140 -1.05 9.73 -15.94
CA ILE A 140 -0.71 10.13 -17.31
C ILE A 140 0.81 9.99 -17.45
N GLY A 141 1.24 8.90 -18.09
CA GLY A 141 2.64 8.51 -18.19
C GLY A 141 2.82 7.01 -17.99
N SER A 142 4.05 6.57 -17.73
CA SER A 142 4.37 5.15 -17.58
C SER A 142 4.26 4.68 -16.14
N VAL A 143 3.78 3.45 -15.95
CA VAL A 143 3.77 2.74 -14.67
C VAL A 143 4.68 1.54 -14.77
N ASN A 144 5.68 1.46 -13.88
CA ASN A 144 6.57 0.31 -13.76
C ASN A 144 6.61 -0.17 -12.31
N THR A 145 6.03 -1.33 -12.04
CA THR A 145 6.08 -1.96 -10.72
C THR A 145 6.92 -3.23 -10.75
N ASN A 146 7.77 -3.40 -9.76
CA ASN A 146 8.62 -4.55 -9.56
C ASN A 146 8.48 -5.02 -8.12
N THR A 147 7.67 -6.05 -7.93
CA THR A 147 7.21 -6.47 -6.61
C THR A 147 7.68 -7.88 -6.31
N ARG A 148 8.31 -8.05 -5.13
CA ARG A 148 8.69 -9.35 -4.59
C ARG A 148 8.06 -9.55 -3.23
N VAL A 149 7.22 -10.57 -3.09
CA VAL A 149 6.62 -10.95 -1.80
C VAL A 149 7.00 -12.39 -1.48
N ASN A 150 7.68 -12.63 -0.37
CA ASN A 150 8.00 -13.99 0.05
C ASN A 150 6.80 -14.67 0.72
N SER A 151 6.14 -14.00 1.66
CA SER A 151 4.92 -14.52 2.27
C SER A 151 3.93 -13.41 2.60
N LEU A 152 2.69 -13.59 2.17
CA LEU A 152 1.55 -12.78 2.58
C LEU A 152 0.47 -13.69 3.16
N ASN A 153 0.17 -13.52 4.44
CA ASN A 153 -0.89 -14.25 5.11
C ASN A 153 -1.91 -13.23 5.61
N GLN A 154 -3.17 -13.34 5.16
CA GLN A 154 -4.27 -12.65 5.82
C GLN A 154 -5.34 -13.65 6.24
N ASN A 155 -5.64 -13.64 7.53
CA ASN A 155 -6.61 -14.53 8.15
C ASN A 155 -7.73 -13.68 8.72
N GLN A 156 -8.97 -14.00 8.32
CA GLN A 156 -10.18 -13.43 8.91
C GLN A 156 -11.13 -14.50 9.41
N SER A 157 -11.76 -14.26 10.56
CA SER A 157 -12.85 -15.07 11.07
C SER A 157 -14.06 -14.23 11.48
N GLY A 158 -15.26 -14.73 11.22
CA GLY A 158 -16.53 -14.11 11.60
C GLY A 158 -17.46 -13.84 10.41
N LEU A 159 -18.30 -12.81 10.52
CA LEU A 159 -19.41 -12.59 9.58
C LEU A 159 -19.20 -11.27 8.79
N LEU A 160 -19.56 -11.27 7.50
CA LEU A 160 -19.53 -10.08 6.63
C LEU A 160 -18.17 -9.37 6.56
N ASN A 161 -17.09 -10.15 6.59
CA ASN A 161 -15.73 -9.64 6.52
C ASN A 161 -15.27 -9.51 5.07
N LYS A 162 -14.40 -8.53 4.82
CA LYS A 162 -13.82 -8.25 3.51
C LYS A 162 -12.31 -8.34 3.58
N GLN A 163 -11.73 -9.15 2.70
CA GLN A 163 -10.29 -9.33 2.55
C GLN A 163 -9.86 -9.00 1.13
N GLU A 164 -8.91 -8.08 1.00
CA GLU A 164 -8.31 -7.74 -0.29
C GLU A 164 -6.78 -7.81 -0.23
N ALA A 165 -6.19 -8.40 -1.26
CA ALA A 165 -4.75 -8.29 -1.53
C ALA A 165 -4.53 -7.79 -2.96
N ASN A 166 -3.61 -6.84 -3.10
CA ASN A 166 -3.17 -6.31 -4.37
C ASN A 166 -1.64 -6.25 -4.38
N ILE A 167 -1.00 -7.11 -5.16
CA ILE A 167 0.46 -7.30 -5.13
C ILE A 167 1.02 -7.04 -6.52
N GLY A 168 1.74 -5.93 -6.67
CA GLY A 168 2.35 -5.54 -7.94
C GLY A 168 1.36 -5.35 -9.08
N SER A 169 0.07 -5.12 -8.82
CA SER A 169 -0.91 -4.84 -9.88
C SER A 169 -1.17 -3.34 -10.02
N VAL A 170 -1.75 -2.98 -11.16
CA VAL A 170 -2.49 -1.71 -11.34
C VAL A 170 -3.97 -2.05 -11.23
N LYS A 171 -4.67 -1.46 -10.28
CA LYS A 171 -6.05 -1.86 -9.95
C LYS A 171 -6.94 -0.66 -9.70
N ASP A 172 -8.15 -0.69 -10.23
CA ASP A 172 -9.14 0.38 -10.04
C ASP A 172 -8.50 1.75 -10.44
N SER A 173 -7.66 1.77 -11.48
CA SER A 173 -6.80 2.91 -11.83
C SER A 173 -6.85 3.18 -13.32
N ASN A 174 -6.85 4.47 -13.70
CA ASN A 174 -6.78 4.87 -15.11
C ASN A 174 -5.34 5.22 -15.47
N VAL A 175 -4.75 4.49 -16.41
CA VAL A 175 -3.40 4.78 -16.91
C VAL A 175 -3.46 5.16 -18.38
N ILE A 176 -3.03 6.37 -18.70
CA ILE A 176 -2.78 6.83 -20.06
C ILE A 176 -1.27 6.75 -20.30
N GLY A 177 -0.82 5.64 -20.87
CA GLY A 177 0.58 5.34 -21.12
C GLY A 177 0.86 3.85 -21.04
N SER A 178 2.13 3.48 -20.85
CA SER A 178 2.53 2.07 -20.73
C SER A 178 2.45 1.58 -19.28
N VAL A 179 2.04 0.33 -19.11
CA VAL A 179 2.05 -0.37 -17.83
C VAL A 179 2.95 -1.59 -17.94
N ASN A 180 3.93 -1.69 -17.05
CA ASN A 180 4.77 -2.86 -16.89
C ASN A 180 4.77 -3.29 -15.42
N THR A 181 4.29 -4.50 -15.16
CA THR A 181 4.17 -5.06 -13.81
C THR A 181 4.97 -6.36 -13.76
N THR A 182 6.08 -6.38 -13.03
CA THR A 182 6.84 -7.59 -12.74
C THR A 182 6.59 -8.01 -11.30
N THR A 183 5.93 -9.15 -11.12
CA THR A 183 5.52 -9.61 -9.79
C THR A 183 6.03 -11.03 -9.53
N ARG A 184 6.73 -11.21 -8.41
CA ARG A 184 7.15 -12.52 -7.90
C ARG A 184 6.60 -12.73 -6.51
N VAL A 185 5.78 -13.76 -6.35
CA VAL A 185 5.24 -14.14 -5.05
C VAL A 185 5.56 -15.60 -4.77
N ASN A 186 6.12 -15.88 -3.60
CA ASN A 186 6.41 -17.25 -3.19
C ASN A 186 5.20 -17.91 -2.51
N SER A 187 4.53 -17.21 -1.58
CA SER A 187 3.31 -17.72 -0.95
C SER A 187 2.30 -16.61 -0.67
N VAL A 188 1.02 -16.90 -0.93
CA VAL A 188 -0.12 -16.11 -0.46
C VAL A 188 -1.16 -17.04 0.15
N ASN A 189 -1.52 -16.79 1.41
CA ASN A 189 -2.60 -17.48 2.08
C ASN A 189 -3.68 -16.48 2.49
N GLN A 190 -4.89 -16.64 1.96
CA GLN A 190 -6.07 -15.87 2.31
C GLN A 190 -7.11 -16.79 2.94
N ASN A 191 -7.14 -16.88 4.28
CA ASN A 191 -8.08 -17.74 4.97
C ASN A 191 -9.26 -16.94 5.51
N GLN A 192 -10.47 -17.35 5.14
CA GLN A 192 -11.70 -16.81 5.70
C GLN A 192 -12.55 -17.93 6.31
N SER A 193 -13.06 -17.68 7.50
CA SER A 193 -14.06 -18.53 8.15
C SER A 193 -15.28 -17.73 8.61
N GLY A 194 -16.46 -18.37 8.58
CA GLY A 194 -17.76 -17.77 8.88
C GLY A 194 -18.58 -17.50 7.62
N LEU A 195 -19.53 -16.55 7.68
CA LEU A 195 -20.63 -16.43 6.71
C LEU A 195 -20.61 -15.07 5.98
N LEU A 196 -20.98 -15.06 4.69
CA LEU A 196 -21.07 -13.86 3.84
C LEU A 196 -19.78 -13.03 3.74
N ASN A 197 -18.62 -13.69 3.84
CA ASN A 197 -17.34 -13.02 3.66
C ASN A 197 -17.01 -12.83 2.17
N LYS A 198 -16.16 -11.84 1.86
CA LYS A 198 -15.65 -11.57 0.50
C LYS A 198 -14.13 -11.60 0.50
N GLN A 199 -13.56 -12.28 -0.49
CA GLN A 199 -12.12 -12.25 -0.80
C GLN A 199 -11.90 -11.73 -2.22
N LYS A 200 -10.92 -10.85 -2.40
CA LYS A 200 -10.42 -10.46 -3.70
C LYS A 200 -8.90 -10.45 -3.67
N MET A 201 -8.29 -11.02 -4.70
CA MET A 201 -6.84 -11.02 -4.86
C MET A 201 -6.47 -10.62 -6.28
N SER A 202 -5.49 -9.74 -6.39
CA SER A 202 -4.90 -9.29 -7.65
C SER A 202 -3.39 -9.41 -7.50
N ILE A 203 -2.72 -10.11 -8.41
CA ILE A 203 -1.26 -10.29 -8.39
C ILE A 203 -0.74 -10.06 -9.80
N GLY A 204 0.05 -9.00 -10.00
CA GLY A 204 0.60 -8.64 -11.31
C GLY A 204 -0.44 -8.41 -12.41
N SER A 205 -1.66 -8.02 -12.04
CA SER A 205 -2.76 -7.73 -12.97
C SER A 205 -2.82 -6.24 -13.34
N VAL A 206 -3.59 -5.92 -14.38
CA VAL A 206 -3.91 -4.55 -14.78
C VAL A 206 -5.41 -4.50 -15.04
N ASP A 207 -6.16 -3.91 -14.11
CA ASP A 207 -7.63 -3.92 -14.06
C ASP A 207 -8.23 -2.53 -13.76
#